data_AF-A0A1G8FS69-F1
#
_entry.id   AF-A0A1G8FS69-F1
#
_cell.length_a   1.000
_cell.length_b   1.000
_cell.length_c   1.000
_cell.angle_alpha   90.00
_cell.angle_beta   90.00
_cell.angle_gamma   90.00
#
_symmetry.space_group_name_H-M   'P 1'
#
loop_
_entity.id
_entity.type
_entity.pdbx_description
1 polymer ?
#
loop_
_entity_poly.entity_id
_entity_poly.type
_entity_poly.pdbx_seq_one_letter_code
_entity_poly.pdbx_strand_id
1 'polypeptide(L)' 'MKIVAFLSVLLSFWAVACVAWMELRYAPAGGDAQYVFLWDRWENRLCLVSVDAPARIICDPRTLWVSRGGARHEGPAP' A
#
# COMPACT_ATOMS: atom_id res chain seq x y z
N MET A 1 21.88 4.88 -31.33
CA MET A 1 22.25 5.31 -29.95
C MET A 1 21.35 6.42 -29.40
N LYS A 2 21.16 7.56 -30.08
CA LYS A 2 20.29 8.66 -29.61
C LYS A 2 18.82 8.25 -29.34
N ILE A 3 18.24 7.41 -30.20
CA ILE A 3 16.86 6.93 -30.06
C ILE A 3 16.67 6.06 -28.80
N VAL A 4 17.66 5.22 -28.48
CA VAL A 4 17.61 4.35 -27.29
C VAL A 4 17.67 5.19 -26.01
N ALA A 5 18.53 6.22 -25.97
CA ALA A 5 18.61 7.14 -24.84
C ALA A 5 17.32 7.95 -24.66
N PHE A 6 16.69 8.37 -25.76
CA PHE A 6 15.40 9.07 -25.69
C PHE A 6 14.29 8.15 -25.15
N LEU A 7 14.22 6.91 -25.64
CA LEU A 7 13.25 5.92 -25.16
C LEU A 7 13.46 5.56 -23.69
N SER A 8 14.71 5.42 -23.23
CA SER A 8 14.99 5.12 -21.82
C SER A 8 14.58 6.27 -20.91
N VAL A 9 14.80 7.52 -21.32
CA VAL A 9 14.34 8.70 -20.58
C VAL A 9 12.82 8.75 -20.54
N LEU A 10 12.14 8.58 -21.68
CA LEU A 10 10.68 8.57 -21.74
C LEU A 10 10.08 7.49 -20.83
N LEU A 11 10.65 6.29 -20.85
CA LEU A 11 10.18 5.17 -20.03
C LEU A 11 10.43 5.40 -18.54
N SER A 12 11.54 6.06 -18.20
CA SER A 12 11.83 6.47 -16.81
C SER A 12 10.82 7.51 -16.33
N PHE A 13 10.50 8.53 -17.13
CA PHE A 13 9.46 9.51 -16.81
C PHE A 13 8.09 8.85 -16.61
N TRP A 14 7.73 7.92 -17.50
CA TRP A 14 6.49 7.17 -17.37
C TRP A 14 6.43 6.34 -16.09
N ALA A 15 7.50 5.63 -15.75
CA ALA A 15 7.59 4.86 -14.51
C ALA A 15 7.43 5.75 -13.27
N VAL A 16 8.10 6.92 -13.24
CA VAL A 16 7.96 7.89 -12.15
C VAL A 16 6.52 8.40 -12.04
N ALA A 17 5.87 8.70 -13.16
CA ALA A 17 4.48 9.13 -13.17
C ALA A 17 3.51 8.05 -12.66
N CYS A 18 3.75 6.77 -13.01
CA CYS A 18 2.98 5.65 -12.48
C CYS A 18 3.12 5.49 -10.97
N VAL A 19 4.34 5.58 -10.44
CA VAL A 19 4.60 5.50 -9.00
C VAL A 19 3.94 6.66 -8.27
N ALA A 20 4.12 7.90 -8.77
CA ALA A 20 3.48 9.07 -8.19
C ALA A 20 1.94 8.94 -8.17
N TRP A 21 1.35 8.33 -9.20
CA TRP A 21 -0.07 8.05 -9.22
C TRP A 21 -0.48 7.00 -8.16
N MET A 22 0.30 5.94 -7.98
CA MET A 22 -0.03 4.97 -6.93
C MET A 22 0.00 5.60 -5.54
N GLU A 23 1.02 6.41 -5.22
CA GLU A 23 1.16 7.11 -3.94
C GLU A 23 0.05 8.16 -3.68
N LEU A 24 -0.45 8.80 -4.73
CA LEU A 24 -1.57 9.75 -4.63
C LEU A 24 -2.90 9.03 -4.35
N ARG A 25 -3.09 7.83 -4.92
CA ARG A 25 -4.35 7.06 -4.83
C ARG A 25 -4.41 6.16 -3.62
N TYR A 26 -3.29 5.60 -3.21
CA TYR A 26 -3.23 4.56 -2.20
C TYR A 26 -2.35 5.03 -1.05
N ALA A 27 -2.83 4.84 0.16
CA ALA A 27 -2.03 4.99 1.37
C ALA A 27 -1.88 3.61 2.03
N PRO A 28 -0.78 3.35 2.74
CA PRO A 28 -0.69 2.19 3.62
C PRO A 28 -1.84 2.21 4.64
N ALA A 29 -2.44 1.06 4.94
CA ALA A 29 -3.69 0.95 5.70
C ALA A 29 -3.64 1.32 7.19
N GLY A 30 -2.49 1.71 7.71
CA GLY A 30 -2.47 2.56 8.90
C GLY A 30 -1.41 3.64 8.84
N GLY A 31 -1.32 4.27 7.67
CA GLY A 31 -0.59 5.52 7.47
C GLY A 31 0.89 5.36 7.73
N ASP A 32 1.46 6.36 8.39
CA ASP A 32 2.91 6.47 8.63
C ASP A 32 3.39 5.65 9.84
N ALA A 33 2.57 4.72 10.35
CA ALA A 33 2.91 3.92 11.51
C ALA A 33 4.00 2.90 11.19
N GLN A 34 4.88 2.63 12.16
CA GLN A 34 5.84 1.52 12.05
C GLN A 34 5.13 0.18 12.23
N TYR A 35 5.41 -0.77 11.34
CA TYR A 35 4.83 -2.11 11.37
C TYR A 35 5.87 -3.18 11.65
N VAL A 36 5.48 -4.16 12.48
CA VAL A 36 6.22 -5.40 12.67
C VAL A 36 5.46 -6.54 12.02
N PHE A 37 6.19 -7.42 11.33
CA PHE A 37 5.66 -8.64 10.75
C PHE A 37 5.57 -9.73 11.82
N LEU A 38 4.36 -10.20 12.09
CA LEU A 38 4.08 -11.37 12.89
C LEU A 38 3.73 -12.53 11.96
N TRP A 39 4.62 -13.52 11.93
CA TRP A 39 4.38 -14.77 11.23
C TRP A 39 3.78 -15.77 12.21
N ASP A 40 2.53 -16.18 11.98
CA ASP A 40 1.97 -17.32 12.69
C ASP A 40 2.29 -18.61 11.92
N ARG A 41 3.13 -19.46 12.53
CA ARG A 41 3.57 -20.73 11.94
C ARG A 41 2.43 -21.75 11.82
N TRP A 42 1.35 -21.61 12.58
CA TRP A 42 0.26 -22.58 12.57
C TRP A 42 -0.79 -22.27 11.50
N GLU A 43 -1.09 -20.99 11.28
CA GLU A 43 -2.09 -20.56 10.28
C GLU A 43 -1.48 -20.26 8.90
N ASN A 44 -0.15 -20.28 8.76
CA ASN A 44 0.58 -19.84 7.56
C ASN A 44 0.13 -18.44 7.11
N ARG A 45 -0.02 -17.54 8.09
CA ARG A 45 -0.51 -16.17 7.90
C ARG A 45 0.54 -15.17 8.35
N LEU A 46 0.64 -14.08 7.59
CA LEU A 46 1.48 -12.94 7.87
C LEU A 46 0.59 -11.77 8.29
N CYS A 47 0.73 -11.33 9.54
CA CYS A 47 0.04 -10.16 10.06
C CYS A 47 1.02 -9.01 10.25
N LEU A 48 0.60 -7.80 9.88
CA LEU A 48 1.28 -6.57 10.23
C LEU A 48 0.64 -5.96 11.47
N VAL A 49 1.47 -5.62 12.44
CA VAL A 49 1.02 -4.97 13.68
C VAL A 49 1.72 -3.63 13.81
N SER A 50 0.93 -2.58 14.01
CA SER A 50 1.47 -1.25 14.28
C SER A 50 2.10 -1.21 15.67
N VAL A 51 3.33 -0.71 15.76
CA VAL A 51 4.05 -0.56 17.04
C VAL A 51 3.39 0.51 17.92
N ASP A 52 2.96 1.62 17.32
CA ASP A 52 2.33 2.74 18.02
C ASP A 52 0.87 2.48 18.39
N ALA A 53 0.21 1.55 17.68
CA ALA A 53 -1.18 1.17 17.90
C ALA A 53 -1.34 -0.35 17.80
N PRO A 54 -0.94 -1.13 18.84
CA PRO A 54 -0.90 -2.59 18.79
C PRO A 54 -2.27 -3.27 18.61
N ALA A 55 -3.37 -2.54 18.83
CA ALA A 55 -4.72 -3.00 18.52
C ALA A 55 -5.02 -3.01 17.00
N ARG A 56 -4.19 -2.37 16.17
CA ARG A 56 -4.35 -2.32 14.70
C ARG A 56 -3.51 -3.44 14.08
N ILE A 57 -4.16 -4.57 13.86
CA ILE A 57 -3.58 -5.78 13.25
C ILE A 57 -4.17 -5.95 11.84
N ILE A 58 -3.30 -6.08 10.84
CA ILE A 58 -3.68 -6.31 9.44
C ILE A 58 -3.16 -7.67 9.02
N CYS A 59 -4.03 -8.68 8.91
CA CYS A 59 -3.65 -10.05 8.55
C CYS A 59 -3.90 -10.42 7.08
N ASP A 60 -4.56 -9.55 6.30
CA ASP A 60 -4.76 -9.75 4.87
C ASP A 60 -3.85 -8.81 4.07
N PRO A 61 -2.86 -9.33 3.31
CA PRO A 61 -1.98 -8.53 2.46
C PRO A 61 -2.73 -7.66 1.45
N ARG A 62 -3.94 -8.04 1.03
CA ARG A 62 -4.76 -7.27 0.09
C ARG A 62 -5.29 -5.98 0.68
N THR A 63 -5.36 -5.92 2.01
CA THR A 63 -5.83 -4.76 2.76
C THR A 63 -4.69 -3.82 3.18
N LEU A 64 -3.44 -4.11 2.77
CA LEU A 64 -2.28 -3.28 3.08
C LEU A 64 -2.35 -1.88 2.46
N TRP A 65 -3.01 -1.75 1.31
CA TRP A 65 -3.14 -0.51 0.57
C TRP A 65 -4.61 -0.13 0.52
N VAL A 66 -4.94 1.05 1.02
CA VAL A 66 -6.31 1.60 1.02
C VAL A 66 -6.39 2.79 0.09
N SER A 67 -7.50 2.89 -0.64
CA SER A 67 -7.74 4.04 -1.51
C SER A 67 -8.00 5.29 -0.67
N ARG A 68 -7.22 6.35 -0.89
CA ARG A 68 -7.31 7.63 -0.19
C ARG A 68 -8.66 8.34 -0.42
N GLY A 69 -9.39 7.97 -1.47
CA GLY A 69 -10.72 8.51 -1.81
C GLY A 69 -11.91 7.62 -1.40
N GLY A 70 -11.67 6.48 -0.76
CA GLY A 70 -12.67 5.45 -0.46
C GLY A 70 -13.21 5.50 0.97
N ALA A 71 -13.56 6.67 1.50
CA ALA A 71 -14.32 6.81 2.75
C ALA A 71 -15.82 7.00 2.48
N ARG A 72 -16.36 6.35 1.45
CA ARG A 72 -17.81 6.21 1.25
C ARG A 72 -18.12 4.87 0.58
N HIS A 73 -18.38 3.85 1.39
CA HIS A 73 -19.61 3.06 1.26
C HIS A 73 -19.86 2.19 2.51
N GLU A 74 -21.01 2.46 3.12
CA GLU A 74 -21.94 1.51 3.76
C GLU A 74 -21.41 0.62 4.89
N GLY A 75 -21.45 1.17 6.11
CA GLY A 75 -21.94 0.37 7.23
C GLY A 75 -23.46 0.19 7.10
N PRO A 76 -24.04 -0.94 7.53
CA PRO A 76 -25.48 -1.08 7.57
C PRO A 76 -26.05 0.00 8.49
N ALA A 77 -26.98 0.80 7.97
CA ALA A 77 -27.80 1.68 8.79
C ALA A 77 -28.60 0.82 9.80
N PRO A 78 -28.88 1.34 11.00
CA PRO A 78 -29.57 0.60 12.07
C PRO A 78 -30.96 0.11 11.66
#